data_AF-A0A2H0NZ96-F1
#
_entry.id   AF-A0A2H0NZ96-F1
#
_cell.length_a   1.000
_cell.length_b   1.000
_cell.length_c   1.000
_cell.angle_alpha   90.00
_cell.angle_beta   90.00
_cell.angle_gamma   90.00
#
_symmetry.space_group_name_H-M   'P 1'
#
loop_
_entity.id
_entity.type
_entity.pdbx_description
1 polymer ?
#
loop_
_entity_poly.entity_id
_entity_poly.type
_entity_poly.pdbx_seq_one_letter_code
_entity_poly.pdbx_strand_id
1 'polypeptide(L)'
;MSLIGSLGDDSRLVVISPSGQIVADNSSPGGASVSVTPLEFGVYAVEPTSFYENVGGTYTVTMYAGASGAASDGISGTLSYTGSQTGNITVRFFSNPSCMGVPVATMSVVQGGTTFSGLVFDKRNLPPGTYYVDAFRDTTGSGIFNETYQAYGICNSSSAVTVSAGVVAIGNCVLADPTLGGGGGSESIS
;
A
#
# COMPACT_ATOMS: atom_id res chain seq x y z
N MET A 1 -5.17 21.53 5.93
CA MET A 1 -5.92 21.50 7.21
C MET A 1 -6.62 22.83 7.41
N SER A 2 -7.84 22.80 7.96
CA SER A 2 -8.60 24.02 8.27
C SER A 2 -9.20 23.95 9.67
N LEU A 3 -9.26 25.07 10.34
CA LEU A 3 -9.91 25.31 11.62
C LEU A 3 -11.10 26.22 11.35
N ILE A 4 -12.31 25.79 11.69
CA ILE A 4 -13.50 26.65 11.61
C ILE A 4 -13.88 27.03 13.04
N GLY A 5 -13.80 28.34 13.32
CA GLY A 5 -14.39 28.95 14.51
C GLY A 5 -15.81 29.43 14.23
N SER A 6 -16.58 29.73 15.27
CA SER A 6 -17.80 30.50 15.12
C SER A 6 -17.48 31.92 14.62
N LEU A 7 -18.48 32.61 14.04
CA LEU A 7 -18.30 33.94 13.46
C LEU A 7 -17.79 34.92 14.52
N GLY A 8 -16.52 35.31 14.42
CA GLY A 8 -15.84 36.20 15.38
C GLY A 8 -14.72 35.56 16.20
N ASP A 9 -14.44 34.26 16.02
CA ASP A 9 -13.41 33.57 16.81
C ASP A 9 -11.98 33.81 16.29
N ASP A 10 -11.09 34.17 17.22
CA ASP A 10 -9.68 34.52 17.02
C ASP A 10 -8.80 33.27 16.91
N SER A 11 -8.91 32.57 15.79
CA SER A 11 -8.27 31.27 15.61
C SER A 11 -6.85 31.34 15.04
N ARG A 12 -5.93 30.56 15.62
CA ARG A 12 -4.58 30.29 15.11
C ARG A 12 -4.36 28.80 14.98
N LEU A 13 -3.69 28.40 13.91
CA LEU A 13 -3.36 27.01 13.63
C LEU A 13 -1.87 26.89 13.34
N VAL A 14 -1.17 26.12 14.18
CA VAL A 14 0.26 25.84 14.05
C VAL A 14 0.48 24.36 13.76
N VAL A 15 1.44 24.06 12.88
CA VAL A 15 1.90 22.70 12.59
C VAL A 15 3.39 22.61 12.87
N ILE A 16 3.78 21.62 13.67
CA ILE A 16 5.16 21.40 14.11
C ILE A 16 5.65 20.06 13.56
N SER A 17 6.86 20.04 12.98
CA SER A 17 7.53 18.87 12.42
C SER A 17 7.98 17.88 13.50
N PRO A 18 8.34 16.64 13.11
CA PRO A 18 8.98 15.69 14.01
C PRO A 18 10.28 16.21 14.64
N SER A 19 11.02 17.07 13.92
CA SER A 19 12.21 17.77 14.44
C SER A 19 11.91 18.94 15.38
N GLY A 20 10.63 19.24 15.65
CA GLY A 20 10.20 20.34 16.52
C GLY A 20 10.18 21.72 15.84
N GLN A 21 10.26 21.79 14.51
CA GLN A 21 10.22 23.04 13.76
C GLN A 21 8.78 23.42 13.39
N ILE A 22 8.44 24.70 13.47
CA ILE A 22 7.16 25.19 12.95
C ILE A 22 7.22 25.18 11.42
N VAL A 23 6.36 24.39 10.79
CA VAL A 23 6.33 24.21 9.32
C VAL A 23 5.14 24.89 8.65
N ALA A 24 4.12 25.25 9.44
CA ALA A 24 3.07 26.17 9.01
C ALA A 24 2.43 26.87 10.21
N ASP A 25 2.00 28.10 9.99
CA ASP A 25 1.34 28.95 10.96
C ASP A 25 0.36 29.87 10.23
N ASN A 26 -0.88 29.92 10.69
CA ASN A 26 -1.86 30.88 10.21
C ASN A 26 -2.70 31.39 11.38
N SER A 27 -2.82 32.71 11.50
CA SER A 27 -3.72 33.38 12.42
C SER A 27 -4.75 34.16 11.61
N SER A 28 -5.98 33.65 11.53
CA SER A 28 -7.05 34.26 10.72
C SER A 28 -8.36 34.30 11.52
N PRO A 29 -8.97 35.49 11.70
CA PRO A 29 -10.27 35.63 12.33
C PRO A 29 -11.34 34.85 11.56
N GLY A 30 -12.18 34.10 12.29
CA GLY A 30 -13.26 33.30 11.70
C GLY A 30 -12.81 31.97 11.07
N GLY A 31 -11.50 31.66 11.10
CA GLY A 31 -10.97 30.35 10.73
C GLY A 31 -9.56 30.38 10.15
N ALA A 32 -8.64 29.65 10.77
CA ALA A 32 -7.26 29.48 10.30
C ALA A 32 -7.10 28.25 9.42
N SER A 33 -6.42 28.37 8.29
CA SER A 33 -6.11 27.23 7.43
C SER A 33 -4.65 27.19 7.02
N VAL A 34 -4.07 25.99 7.00
CA VAL A 34 -2.68 25.74 6.62
C VAL A 34 -2.59 24.58 5.65
N SER A 35 -1.63 24.65 4.73
CA SER A 35 -1.24 23.54 3.87
C SER A 35 0.23 23.22 4.14
N VAL A 36 0.53 21.94 4.32
CA VAL A 36 1.88 21.45 4.63
C VAL A 36 2.19 20.31 3.67
N THR A 37 3.34 20.40 3.00
CA THR A 37 3.96 19.26 2.33
C THR A 37 5.00 18.67 3.28
N PRO A 38 4.80 17.46 3.83
CA PRO A 38 5.76 16.86 4.76
C PRO A 38 7.12 16.64 4.08
N LEU A 39 8.19 17.18 4.66
CA LEU A 39 9.57 16.98 4.22
C LEU A 39 10.34 16.00 5.12
N GLU A 40 9.75 15.61 6.24
CA GLU A 40 10.32 14.70 7.23
C GLU A 40 9.33 13.56 7.53
N PHE A 41 9.83 12.36 7.78
CA PHE A 41 9.01 11.25 8.28
C PHE A 41 8.84 11.37 9.80
N GLY A 42 7.62 11.17 10.30
CA GLY A 42 7.35 11.11 11.74
C GLY A 42 6.01 11.71 12.14
N VAL A 43 5.84 11.94 13.44
CA VAL A 43 4.64 12.54 14.03
C VAL A 43 4.74 14.06 13.94
N TYR A 44 3.75 14.68 13.30
CA TYR A 44 3.56 16.13 13.32
C TYR A 44 2.58 16.51 14.43
N ALA A 45 2.89 17.55 15.19
CA ALA A 45 1.95 18.12 16.15
C ALA A 45 1.10 19.20 15.48
N VAL A 46 -0.18 19.22 15.80
CA VAL A 46 -1.16 20.19 15.30
C VAL A 46 -1.72 20.92 16.50
N GLU A 47 -1.47 22.22 16.56
CA GLU A 47 -1.85 23.06 17.69
C GLU A 47 -2.88 24.10 17.24
N PRO A 48 -4.17 23.81 17.42
CA PRO A 48 -5.21 24.84 17.37
C PRO A 48 -5.15 25.67 18.65
N THR A 49 -5.07 26.99 18.53
CA THR A 49 -5.04 27.91 19.68
C THR A 49 -5.75 29.22 19.36
N SER A 50 -5.97 30.06 20.36
CA SER A 50 -6.33 31.46 20.16
C SER A 50 -5.08 32.30 19.87
N PHE A 51 -5.17 33.34 19.05
CA PHE A 51 -4.04 34.26 18.89
C PHE A 51 -4.00 35.38 19.96
N TYR A 52 -5.09 35.58 20.70
CA TYR A 52 -5.14 36.46 21.88
C TYR A 52 -5.21 35.67 23.19
N GLU A 53 -4.58 36.22 24.23
CA GLU A 53 -4.61 35.65 25.57
C GLU A 53 -6.01 35.71 26.18
N ASN A 54 -6.36 34.69 26.98
CA ASN A 54 -7.62 34.59 27.73
C ASN A 54 -8.91 34.54 26.88
N VAL A 55 -8.79 34.28 25.57
CA VAL A 55 -9.93 34.00 24.69
C VAL A 55 -10.12 32.49 24.58
N GLY A 56 -11.29 32.00 25.01
CA GLY A 56 -11.67 30.59 24.89
C GLY A 56 -12.87 30.43 23.95
N GLY A 57 -12.93 29.31 23.25
CA GLY A 57 -14.02 28.99 22.33
C GLY A 57 -13.94 27.56 21.83
N THR A 58 -15.04 27.03 21.33
CA THR A 58 -15.05 25.72 20.66
C THR A 58 -14.56 25.86 19.23
N TYR A 59 -13.62 25.01 18.83
CA TYR A 59 -13.11 24.97 17.47
C TYR A 59 -13.23 23.57 16.87
N THR A 60 -13.53 23.51 15.57
CA THR A 60 -13.50 22.26 14.80
C THR A 60 -12.25 22.21 13.94
N VAL A 61 -11.37 21.25 14.22
CA VAL A 61 -10.20 20.97 13.38
C VAL A 61 -10.62 19.97 12.29
N THR A 62 -10.50 20.39 11.03
CA THR A 62 -10.66 19.49 9.88
C THR A 62 -9.31 19.27 9.21
N MET A 63 -8.80 18.04 9.32
CA MET A 63 -7.60 17.62 8.60
C MET A 63 -8.01 17.01 7.26
N TYR A 64 -7.74 17.75 6.18
CA TYR A 64 -7.62 17.16 4.85
C TYR A 64 -6.19 16.71 4.70
N ALA A 65 -5.95 15.41 4.73
CA ALA A 65 -4.78 14.87 4.06
C ALA A 65 -5.03 15.19 2.57
N GLY A 66 -4.39 16.24 2.05
CA GLY A 66 -4.30 16.40 0.60
C GLY A 66 -3.81 15.06 0.09
N ALA A 67 -4.49 14.47 -0.88
CA ALA A 67 -4.29 13.08 -1.26
C ALA A 67 -2.78 12.80 -1.24
N SER A 68 -2.31 12.12 -0.19
CA SER A 68 -1.04 11.42 -0.30
C SER A 68 -1.26 10.61 -1.57
N GLY A 69 -0.38 10.74 -2.56
CA GLY A 69 -0.51 9.98 -3.80
C GLY A 69 -0.97 8.54 -3.52
N ALA A 70 -0.56 7.95 -2.38
CA ALA A 70 -1.07 6.73 -1.77
C ALA A 70 -2.56 6.39 -2.05
N ALA A 71 -3.52 7.33 -1.99
CA ALA A 71 -4.93 7.00 -2.29
C ALA A 71 -5.13 6.37 -3.69
N SER A 72 -4.27 6.75 -4.64
CA SER A 72 -4.21 6.22 -6.00
C SER A 72 -2.92 5.45 -6.31
N ASP A 73 -1.86 5.60 -5.52
CA ASP A 73 -0.58 4.98 -5.77
C ASP A 73 -0.65 3.49 -5.49
N GLY A 74 0.08 2.73 -6.30
CA GLY A 74 -0.09 1.30 -6.26
C GLY A 74 0.73 0.54 -7.27
N ILE A 75 0.46 -0.75 -7.29
CA ILE A 75 1.01 -1.68 -8.26
C ILE A 75 -0.16 -2.45 -8.86
N SER A 76 -0.24 -2.46 -10.18
CA SER A 76 -1.20 -3.26 -10.93
C SER A 76 -0.48 -4.27 -11.82
N GLY A 77 -1.13 -5.36 -12.17
CA GLY A 77 -0.57 -6.30 -13.13
C GLY A 77 -1.57 -7.37 -13.51
N THR A 78 -1.05 -8.43 -14.13
CA THR A 78 -1.86 -9.59 -14.50
C THR A 78 -1.28 -10.86 -13.91
N LEU A 79 -2.14 -11.86 -13.73
CA LEU A 79 -1.80 -13.19 -13.26
C LEU A 79 -2.20 -14.20 -14.32
N SER A 80 -1.37 -15.23 -14.49
CA SER A 80 -1.69 -16.42 -15.28
C SER A 80 -1.31 -17.67 -14.51
N TYR A 81 -2.11 -18.71 -14.68
CA TYR A 81 -1.88 -20.02 -14.09
C TYR A 81 -2.47 -21.08 -15.00
N THR A 82 -1.68 -22.12 -15.26
CA THR A 82 -2.10 -23.33 -15.96
C THR A 82 -1.81 -24.50 -15.04
N GLY A 83 -2.87 -25.11 -14.50
CA GLY A 83 -2.75 -26.26 -13.61
C GLY A 83 -4.13 -26.76 -13.17
N SER A 84 -4.18 -27.45 -12.04
CA SER A 84 -5.40 -28.09 -11.53
C SER A 84 -5.89 -27.55 -10.19
N GLN A 85 -5.11 -26.69 -9.53
CA GLN A 85 -5.50 -26.11 -8.25
C GLN A 85 -6.68 -25.14 -8.42
N THR A 86 -7.51 -25.02 -7.38
CA THR A 86 -8.62 -24.06 -7.30
C THR A 86 -8.49 -23.19 -6.06
N GLY A 87 -9.26 -22.12 -5.96
CA GLY A 87 -9.17 -21.15 -4.86
C GLY A 87 -8.62 -19.80 -5.32
N ASN A 88 -8.76 -18.82 -4.43
CA ASN A 88 -8.36 -17.45 -4.67
C ASN A 88 -6.84 -17.31 -4.80
N ILE A 89 -6.41 -16.21 -5.40
CA ILE A 89 -4.98 -15.86 -5.45
C ILE A 89 -4.70 -14.83 -4.37
N THR A 90 -3.68 -15.07 -3.56
CA THR A 90 -3.14 -14.08 -2.64
C THR A 90 -1.91 -13.45 -3.28
N VAL A 91 -1.94 -12.14 -3.48
CA VAL A 91 -0.80 -11.34 -3.95
C VAL A 91 -0.19 -10.63 -2.76
N ARG A 92 1.13 -10.70 -2.60
CA ARG A 92 1.85 -10.11 -1.47
C ARG A 92 2.92 -9.14 -1.95
N PHE A 93 3.13 -8.10 -1.15
CA PHE A 93 4.05 -7.00 -1.44
C PHE A 93 5.07 -6.91 -0.32
N PHE A 94 6.34 -7.14 -0.62
CA PHE A 94 7.45 -7.16 0.33
C PHE A 94 8.39 -5.98 0.12
N SER A 95 9.03 -5.54 1.20
CA SER A 95 10.12 -4.54 1.14
C SER A 95 11.50 -5.17 0.92
N ASN A 96 11.57 -6.49 0.72
CA ASN A 96 12.82 -7.24 0.58
C ASN A 96 12.79 -8.19 -0.63
N PRO A 97 13.93 -8.43 -1.29
CA PRO A 97 14.00 -9.21 -2.52
C PRO A 97 13.74 -10.71 -2.35
N SER A 98 13.82 -11.24 -1.13
CA SER A 98 13.58 -12.67 -0.90
C SER A 98 12.10 -13.02 -0.80
N CYS A 99 11.19 -12.03 -0.73
CA CYS A 99 9.76 -12.22 -0.48
C CYS A 99 9.50 -13.08 0.78
N MET A 100 10.34 -12.92 1.80
CA MET A 100 10.25 -13.66 3.06
C MET A 100 9.78 -12.76 4.20
N GLY A 101 9.15 -13.38 5.19
CA GLY A 101 8.68 -12.71 6.41
C GLY A 101 7.27 -12.10 6.27
N VAL A 102 7.03 -10.99 6.97
CA VAL A 102 5.73 -10.30 6.96
C VAL A 102 5.68 -9.35 5.76
N PRO A 103 4.69 -9.50 4.85
CA PRO A 103 4.53 -8.57 3.73
C PRO A 103 4.05 -7.20 4.23
N VAL A 104 4.44 -6.14 3.52
CA VAL A 104 3.97 -4.77 3.74
C VAL A 104 2.47 -4.67 3.48
N ALA A 105 1.99 -5.40 2.47
CA ALA A 105 0.57 -5.49 2.15
C ALA A 105 0.25 -6.84 1.50
N THR A 106 -1.02 -7.22 1.57
CA THR A 106 -1.59 -8.36 0.86
C THR A 106 -2.89 -7.95 0.18
N MET A 107 -3.28 -8.68 -0.86
CA MET A 107 -4.63 -8.64 -1.41
C MET A 107 -5.06 -10.03 -1.90
N SER A 108 -6.37 -10.27 -1.91
CA SER A 108 -6.94 -11.47 -2.51
C SER A 108 -7.62 -11.12 -3.83
N VAL A 109 -7.35 -11.92 -4.86
CA VAL A 109 -8.01 -11.85 -6.16
C VAL A 109 -8.89 -13.09 -6.28
N VAL A 110 -10.20 -12.87 -6.38
CA VAL A 110 -11.18 -13.96 -6.49
C VAL A 110 -11.05 -14.60 -7.86
N GLN A 111 -10.79 -15.91 -7.87
CA GLN A 111 -10.75 -16.70 -9.08
C GLN A 111 -11.23 -18.13 -8.73
N GLY A 112 -12.25 -18.63 -9.45
CA GLY A 112 -12.80 -19.98 -9.24
C GLY A 112 -12.38 -21.08 -10.22
N GLY A 113 -11.76 -20.76 -11.35
CA GLY A 113 -11.35 -21.73 -12.38
C GLY A 113 -9.93 -22.29 -12.23
N THR A 114 -9.69 -23.50 -12.73
CA THR A 114 -8.38 -24.17 -12.66
C THR A 114 -7.30 -23.53 -13.53
N THR A 115 -7.67 -22.86 -14.62
CA THR A 115 -6.75 -22.16 -15.52
C THR A 115 -7.23 -20.74 -15.78
N PHE A 116 -6.31 -19.79 -15.85
CA PHE A 116 -6.61 -18.41 -16.21
C PHE A 116 -5.40 -17.71 -16.83
N SER A 117 -5.66 -16.68 -17.61
CA SER A 117 -4.64 -15.80 -18.15
C SER A 117 -5.15 -14.37 -18.18
N GLY A 118 -4.29 -13.41 -17.83
CA GLY A 118 -4.65 -11.99 -17.83
C GLY A 118 -5.57 -11.59 -16.68
N LEU A 119 -5.62 -12.36 -15.59
CA LEU A 119 -6.41 -12.00 -14.41
C LEU A 119 -5.79 -10.76 -13.76
N VAL A 120 -6.52 -9.66 -13.72
CA VAL A 120 -5.99 -8.38 -13.24
C VAL A 120 -5.95 -8.32 -11.71
N PHE A 121 -4.88 -7.76 -11.17
CA PHE A 121 -4.85 -7.23 -9.82
C PHE A 121 -4.47 -5.75 -9.84
N ASP A 122 -5.00 -4.99 -8.89
CA ASP A 122 -4.73 -3.55 -8.74
C ASP A 122 -4.66 -3.21 -7.24
N LYS A 123 -3.43 -3.18 -6.70
CA LYS A 123 -3.21 -2.84 -5.29
C LYS A 123 -2.95 -1.34 -5.16
N ARG A 124 -3.96 -0.62 -4.69
CA ARG A 124 -3.87 0.79 -4.28
C ARG A 124 -3.49 0.95 -2.82
N ASN A 125 -3.18 2.18 -2.42
CA ASN A 125 -2.81 2.53 -1.05
C ASN A 125 -1.51 1.88 -0.60
N LEU A 126 -0.54 1.76 -1.52
CA LEU A 126 0.83 1.42 -1.15
C LEU A 126 1.58 2.71 -0.80
N PRO A 127 2.22 2.79 0.38
CA PRO A 127 3.15 3.87 0.66
C PRO A 127 4.23 3.97 -0.42
N PRO A 128 4.79 5.16 -0.69
CA PRO A 128 5.97 5.27 -1.53
C PRO A 128 7.10 4.38 -0.99
N GLY A 129 7.78 3.67 -1.88
CA GLY A 129 8.80 2.70 -1.51
C GLY A 129 9.12 1.71 -2.63
N THR A 130 10.07 0.83 -2.33
CA THR A 130 10.49 -0.24 -3.23
C THR A 130 9.87 -1.56 -2.79
N TYR A 131 9.23 -2.25 -3.73
CA TYR A 131 8.48 -3.47 -3.50
C TYR A 131 8.97 -4.64 -4.35
N TYR A 132 8.82 -5.84 -3.79
CA TYR A 132 8.93 -7.11 -4.47
C TYR A 132 7.60 -7.83 -4.34
N VAL A 133 7.10 -8.39 -5.42
CA VAL A 133 5.74 -8.90 -5.49
C VAL A 133 5.77 -10.38 -5.81
N ASP A 134 5.05 -11.16 -5.04
CA ASP A 134 4.75 -12.55 -5.35
C ASP A 134 3.25 -12.81 -5.31
N ALA A 135 2.86 -13.97 -5.81
CA ALA A 135 1.51 -14.46 -5.71
C ALA A 135 1.49 -15.97 -5.50
N PHE A 136 0.51 -16.44 -4.75
CA PHE A 136 0.24 -17.87 -4.62
C PHE A 136 -1.24 -18.18 -4.64
N ARG A 137 -1.56 -19.42 -5.02
CA ARG A 137 -2.91 -19.95 -5.02
C ARG A 137 -3.28 -20.45 -3.63
N ASP A 138 -4.19 -19.75 -2.97
CA ASP A 138 -4.65 -20.09 -1.62
C ASP A 138 -5.77 -21.12 -1.68
N THR A 139 -5.38 -22.38 -1.89
CA THR A 139 -6.28 -23.54 -1.99
C THR A 139 -7.05 -23.83 -0.69
N THR A 140 -6.60 -23.30 0.45
CA THR A 140 -7.17 -23.56 1.77
C THR A 140 -7.91 -22.36 2.37
N GLY A 141 -7.81 -21.18 1.75
CA GLY A 141 -8.41 -19.93 2.25
C GLY A 141 -7.73 -19.40 3.52
N SER A 142 -6.48 -19.80 3.77
CA SER A 142 -5.75 -19.45 5.00
C SER A 142 -5.03 -18.10 4.93
N GLY A 143 -4.81 -17.58 3.72
CA GLY A 143 -3.93 -16.43 3.48
C GLY A 143 -2.45 -16.70 3.72
N ILE A 144 -2.05 -17.94 4.01
CA ILE A 144 -0.67 -18.35 4.30
C ILE A 144 -0.16 -19.23 3.17
N PHE A 145 1.03 -18.89 2.66
CA PHE A 145 1.69 -19.65 1.62
C PHE A 145 2.24 -20.98 2.16
N ASN A 146 1.98 -22.07 1.46
CA ASN A 146 2.57 -23.38 1.68
C ASN A 146 3.26 -23.88 0.41
N GLU A 147 4.60 -23.84 0.40
CA GLU A 147 5.44 -24.21 -0.72
C GLU A 147 5.29 -25.66 -1.21
N THR A 148 4.77 -26.55 -0.36
CA THR A 148 4.59 -27.97 -0.73
C THR A 148 3.37 -28.18 -1.63
N TYR A 149 2.33 -27.34 -1.48
CA TYR A 149 1.02 -27.61 -2.06
C TYR A 149 0.49 -26.51 -2.96
N GLN A 150 0.95 -25.28 -2.81
CA GLN A 150 0.32 -24.12 -3.45
C GLN A 150 1.11 -23.64 -4.64
N ALA A 151 0.40 -23.41 -5.74
CA ALA A 151 1.00 -22.79 -6.91
C ALA A 151 1.55 -21.40 -6.56
N TYR A 152 2.74 -21.07 -7.04
CA TYR A 152 3.48 -19.88 -6.66
C TYR A 152 4.14 -19.22 -7.87
N GLY A 153 4.30 -17.90 -7.82
CA GLY A 153 5.03 -17.14 -8.82
C GLY A 153 5.60 -15.85 -8.24
N ILE A 154 6.84 -15.52 -8.63
CA ILE A 154 7.43 -14.19 -8.39
C ILE A 154 7.08 -13.31 -9.58
N CYS A 155 6.53 -12.14 -9.29
CA CYS A 155 6.10 -11.20 -10.32
C CYS A 155 7.27 -10.31 -10.77
N ASN A 156 7.12 -9.66 -11.92
CA ASN A 156 8.12 -8.74 -12.48
C ASN A 156 9.53 -9.36 -12.61
N SER A 157 9.63 -10.66 -12.85
CA SER A 157 10.90 -11.39 -12.93
C SER A 157 11.83 -11.14 -11.74
N SER A 158 11.26 -11.08 -10.53
CA SER A 158 11.97 -10.78 -9.27
C SER A 158 12.60 -9.39 -9.19
N SER A 159 12.28 -8.50 -10.13
CA SER A 159 12.80 -7.14 -10.15
C SER A 159 12.01 -6.22 -9.23
N ALA A 160 12.72 -5.32 -8.58
CA ALA A 160 12.14 -4.31 -7.70
C ALA A 160 11.17 -3.37 -8.44
N VAL A 161 10.12 -2.95 -7.73
CA VAL A 161 9.08 -2.03 -8.23
C VAL A 161 9.07 -0.79 -7.34
N THR A 162 9.39 0.37 -7.89
CA THR A 162 9.43 1.63 -7.12
C THR A 162 8.11 2.37 -7.27
N VAL A 163 7.39 2.53 -6.16
CA VAL A 163 6.20 3.39 -6.06
C VAL A 163 6.65 4.75 -5.52
N SER A 164 6.49 5.81 -6.31
CA SER A 164 6.79 7.19 -5.91
C SER A 164 5.60 8.13 -6.13
N ALA A 165 4.84 7.91 -7.19
CA ALA A 165 3.52 8.48 -7.45
C ALA A 165 2.82 7.66 -8.56
N GLY A 166 1.50 7.57 -8.51
CA GLY A 166 0.67 6.83 -9.45
C GLY A 166 0.76 5.30 -9.30
N VAL A 167 0.14 4.61 -10.26
CA VAL A 167 0.16 3.15 -10.33
C VAL A 167 1.27 2.69 -11.27
N VAL A 168 2.10 1.78 -10.76
CA VAL A 168 3.11 1.10 -11.57
C VAL A 168 2.54 -0.21 -12.10
N ALA A 169 2.44 -0.34 -13.40
CA ALA A 169 2.06 -1.60 -14.03
C ALA A 169 3.27 -2.54 -14.07
N ILE A 170 3.17 -3.67 -13.37
CA ILE A 170 4.04 -4.82 -13.56
C ILE A 170 3.37 -5.80 -14.52
N GLY A 171 4.16 -6.50 -15.32
CA GLY A 171 3.65 -7.39 -16.35
C GLY A 171 2.89 -8.60 -15.80
N ASN A 172 2.95 -9.71 -16.54
CA ASN A 172 2.29 -10.93 -16.10
C ASN A 172 3.09 -11.65 -15.02
N CYS A 173 2.40 -12.08 -13.97
CA CYS A 173 2.91 -12.93 -12.91
C CYS A 173 2.41 -14.36 -13.15
N VAL A 174 3.33 -15.25 -13.51
CA VAL A 174 3.00 -16.63 -13.88
C VAL A 174 3.15 -17.51 -12.64
N LEU A 175 2.07 -18.17 -12.23
CA LEU A 175 2.07 -19.14 -11.15
C LEU A 175 2.33 -20.52 -11.72
N ALA A 176 3.14 -21.31 -11.03
CA ALA A 176 3.39 -22.71 -11.34
C ALA A 176 3.06 -23.58 -10.12
N ASP A 177 2.51 -24.77 -10.38
CA ASP A 177 2.38 -25.79 -9.34
C ASP A 177 3.75 -26.12 -8.75
N PRO A 178 3.84 -26.44 -7.45
CA PRO A 178 5.09 -26.91 -6.87
C PRO A 178 5.52 -28.16 -7.63
N THR A 179 6.81 -28.27 -7.97
CA THR A 179 7.35 -29.48 -8.55
C THR A 179 7.23 -30.58 -7.49
N LEU A 180 6.21 -31.43 -7.61
CA LEU A 180 6.14 -32.65 -6.83
C LEU A 180 7.43 -33.40 -7.11
N GLY A 181 8.23 -33.67 -6.06
CA GLY A 181 9.44 -34.46 -6.19
C GLY A 181 9.12 -35.78 -6.88
N GLY A 182 9.43 -35.87 -8.17
CA GLY A 182 9.14 -37.02 -9.03
C GLY A 182 10.29 -37.18 -10.01
N GLY A 183 11.30 -37.94 -9.58
CA GLY A 183 12.28 -38.53 -10.49
C GLY A 183 11.59 -39.48 -11.46
N GLY A 184 12.09 -39.54 -12.69
CA GLY A 184 11.57 -40.46 -13.71
C GLY A 184 11.90 -40.07 -15.14
N GLY A 185 13.09 -39.52 -15.41
CA GLY A 185 13.63 -39.47 -16.76
C GLY A 185 14.27 -40.81 -17.09
N SER A 186 13.49 -41.74 -17.63
CA SER A 186 14.03 -42.87 -18.39
C SER A 186 14.83 -42.31 -19.56
N GLU A 187 16.15 -42.48 -19.53
CA GLU A 187 16.96 -42.29 -20.73
C GLU A 187 16.53 -43.33 -21.75
N SER A 188 16.04 -42.84 -22.88
CA SER A 188 15.85 -43.63 -24.09
C SER A 188 17.23 -44.12 -24.52
N ILE A 189 17.45 -45.43 -24.45
CA ILE A 189 18.53 -46.07 -25.20
C ILE A 189 18.11 -46.00 -26.67
N SER A 190 18.83 -45.21 -27.45
CA SER A 190 18.91 -45.32 -28.91
C SER A 190 20.32 -45.70 -29.29
#